data_AF-A0A524IBR7-F1
#
_entry.id   AF-A0A524IBR7-F1
#
_cell.length_a   1.000
_cell.length_b   1.000
_cell.length_c   1.000
_cell.angle_alpha   90.00
_cell.angle_beta   90.00
_cell.angle_gamma   90.00
#
_symmetry.space_group_name_H-M   'P 1'
#
loop_
_entity.id
_entity.type
_entity.pdbx_description
1 polymer ?
#
loop_
_entity_poly.entity_id
_entity_poly.type
_entity_poly.pdbx_seq_one_letter_code
_entity_poly.pdbx_strand_id
1 'polypeptide(L)'
;MADWEKDDPLIIERGEGNYLFDTEGRKYFDGVSSLWVNLFGHGRKEIDEAVRSQLDRVAHSTFLGLSHPPAIELAEKLLAVSPPGLSRVFYS
;
A
#
# COMPACT_ATOMS: atom_id res chain seq x y z
N MET A 1 -20.31 -1.58 -19.10
CA MET A 1 -19.61 -2.77 -18.57
C MET A 1 -19.38 -3.83 -19.64
N ALA A 2 -20.34 -4.10 -20.54
CA ALA A 2 -20.16 -5.10 -21.62
C ALA A 2 -19.05 -4.79 -22.65
N ASP A 3 -18.61 -3.53 -22.78
CA ASP A 3 -17.55 -3.19 -23.74
C ASP A 3 -16.14 -3.54 -23.24
N TRP A 4 -15.93 -3.64 -21.92
CA TRP A 4 -14.65 -4.09 -21.35
C TRP A 4 -14.33 -5.54 -21.70
N GLU A 5 -15.36 -6.37 -21.89
CA GLU A 5 -15.20 -7.77 -22.32
C GLU A 5 -14.65 -7.91 -23.75
N LYS A 6 -14.67 -6.83 -24.54
CA LYS A 6 -14.19 -6.81 -25.93
C LYS A 6 -12.75 -6.28 -26.05
N ASP A 7 -12.24 -5.64 -25.00
CA ASP A 7 -10.87 -5.11 -24.99
C ASP A 7 -9.88 -6.22 -24.61
N ASP A 8 -8.65 -6.09 -25.10
CA ASP A 8 -7.53 -6.88 -24.60
C ASP A 8 -6.96 -6.18 -23.34
N PRO A 9 -7.14 -6.74 -22.14
CA PRO A 9 -6.76 -6.06 -20.92
C PRO A 9 -5.24 -5.96 -20.79
N LEU A 10 -4.75 -4.77 -20.43
CA LEU A 10 -3.35 -4.61 -20.06
C LEU A 10 -3.05 -5.36 -18.76
N ILE A 11 -2.29 -6.45 -18.84
CA ILE A 11 -1.93 -7.28 -17.69
C ILE A 11 -0.54 -6.89 -17.17
N ILE A 12 -0.48 -6.28 -15.98
CA ILE A 12 0.76 -5.89 -15.32
C ILE A 12 1.34 -7.08 -14.54
N GLU A 13 2.64 -7.36 -14.71
CA GLU A 13 3.36 -8.44 -14.02
C GLU A 13 4.26 -7.92 -12.89
N ARG A 14 4.93 -6.78 -13.07
CA ARG A 14 5.83 -6.20 -12.06
C ARG A 14 5.86 -4.68 -12.09
N GLY A 15 6.38 -4.08 -11.03
CA GLY A 15 6.68 -2.66 -10.96
C GLY A 15 8.08 -2.41 -10.39
N GLU A 16 8.73 -1.33 -10.83
CA GLU A 16 10.05 -0.91 -10.35
C GLU A 16 10.18 0.61 -10.45
N GLY A 17 10.41 1.28 -9.31
CA GLY A 17 10.40 2.74 -9.25
C GLY A 17 9.07 3.29 -9.75
N ASN A 18 9.09 4.31 -10.61
CA ASN A 18 7.85 4.93 -11.11
C ASN A 18 7.27 4.22 -12.36
N TYR A 19 7.58 2.93 -12.56
CA TYR A 19 7.21 2.20 -13.76
C TYR A 19 6.51 0.88 -13.46
N LEU A 20 5.58 0.54 -14.34
CA LEU A 20 4.89 -0.75 -14.44
C LEU A 20 5.36 -1.49 -15.68
N PHE A 21 5.35 -2.82 -15.63
CA PHE A 21 5.72 -3.68 -16.75
C PHE A 21 4.62 -4.69 -16.98
N ASP A 22 4.17 -4.84 -18.23
CA ASP A 22 3.20 -5.87 -18.61
C ASP A 22 3.84 -7.25 -18.80
N THR A 23 3.01 -8.27 -18.98
CA THR A 23 3.43 -9.66 -19.24
C THR A 23 4.15 -9.86 -20.58
N GLU A 24 4.15 -8.85 -21.46
CA GLU A 24 4.94 -8.84 -22.70
C GLU A 24 6.27 -8.09 -22.54
N GLY A 25 6.56 -7.57 -21.34
CA GLY A 25 7.78 -6.83 -21.02
C GLY A 25 7.76 -5.35 -21.41
N ARG A 26 6.63 -4.80 -21.87
CA ARG A 26 6.51 -3.36 -22.19
C ARG A 26 6.49 -2.55 -20.90
N LYS A 27 7.14 -1.39 -20.91
CA LYS A 27 7.33 -0.51 -19.76
C LYS A 27 6.43 0.72 -19.85
N TYR A 28 5.68 1.00 -18.79
CA TYR A 28 4.74 2.10 -18.68
C TYR A 28 5.14 3.00 -17.52
N PHE A 29 5.19 4.31 -17.75
CA PHE A 29 5.31 5.27 -16.65
C PHE A 29 3.99 5.32 -15.88
N ASP A 30 4.04 5.13 -14.56
CA ASP A 30 2.86 5.21 -13.71
C ASP A 30 2.50 6.67 -13.44
N GLY A 31 1.94 7.33 -14.46
CA GLY A 31 1.61 8.76 -14.43
C GLY A 31 0.46 9.12 -13.49
N VAL A 32 -0.23 8.13 -12.93
CA VAL A 32 -1.36 8.32 -12.01
C VAL A 32 -1.12 7.67 -10.65
N SER A 33 0.11 7.25 -10.34
CA SER A 33 0.46 6.62 -9.07
C SER A 33 -0.49 5.48 -8.69
N SER A 34 -0.88 4.65 -9.66
CA SER A 34 -1.79 3.50 -9.48
C SER A 34 -3.09 3.89 -8.76
N LEU A 35 -3.76 4.94 -9.25
CA LEU A 35 -4.92 5.58 -8.62
C LEU A 35 -4.58 6.38 -7.35
N TRP A 36 -3.51 7.18 -7.42
CA TRP A 36 -3.12 8.18 -6.43
C TRP A 36 -2.68 7.61 -5.06
N VAL A 37 -2.35 6.32 -4.99
CA VAL A 37 -1.92 5.65 -3.74
C VAL A 37 -0.42 5.38 -3.68
N ASN A 38 0.27 5.32 -4.83
CA ASN A 38 1.70 5.05 -4.87
C ASN A 38 2.54 6.34 -4.74
N LEU A 39 3.14 6.52 -3.56
CA LEU A 39 3.93 7.70 -3.21
C LEU A 39 5.43 7.58 -3.52
N PHE A 40 5.99 6.38 -3.45
CA PHE A 40 7.45 6.15 -3.46
C PHE A 40 7.94 5.32 -4.64
N GLY A 41 7.04 5.01 -5.58
CA GLY A 41 7.28 4.03 -6.64
C GLY A 41 7.08 2.59 -6.15
N HIS A 42 7.06 1.68 -7.11
CA HIS A 42 6.92 0.25 -6.94
C HIS A 42 8.23 -0.40 -6.47
N GLY A 43 8.14 -1.37 -5.55
CA GLY A 43 9.28 -2.13 -5.04
C GLY A 43 10.15 -1.36 -4.04
N ARG A 44 9.55 -0.51 -3.19
CA ARG A 44 10.30 0.20 -2.15
C ARG A 44 10.75 -0.78 -1.07
N LYS A 45 12.06 -1.08 -1.08
CA LYS A 45 12.70 -2.08 -0.21
C LYS A 45 12.29 -1.98 1.27
N GLU A 46 12.29 -0.77 1.83
CA GLU A 46 11.96 -0.54 3.23
C GLU A 46 10.52 -0.90 3.59
N ILE A 47 9.57 -0.70 2.66
CA ILE A 47 8.16 -1.08 2.85
C ILE A 47 8.03 -2.60 2.75
N ASP A 48 8.62 -3.20 1.72
CA ASP A 48 8.58 -4.65 1.51
C ASP A 48 9.18 -5.41 2.70
N GLU A 49 10.31 -4.95 3.23
CA GLU A 49 10.96 -5.55 4.39
C GLU A 49 10.12 -5.40 5.66
N ALA A 50 9.48 -4.25 5.89
CA ALA A 50 8.59 -4.05 7.02
C ALA A 50 7.37 -4.97 6.98
N VAL A 51 6.77 -5.16 5.80
CA VAL A 51 5.64 -6.09 5.61
C VAL A 51 6.09 -7.53 5.87
N ARG A 52 7.18 -7.99 5.25
CA ARG A 52 7.70 -9.35 5.46
C ARG A 52 8.01 -9.63 6.93
N SER A 53 8.74 -8.73 7.57
CA SER A 53 9.11 -8.87 9.00
C SER A 53 7.89 -8.95 9.92
N GLN A 54 6.82 -8.21 9.62
CA GLN A 54 5.59 -8.29 10.40
C GLN A 54 4.85 -9.62 10.15
N LEU A 55 4.83 -10.13 8.93
CA LEU A 55 4.23 -11.42 8.58
C LEU A 55 4.92 -12.59 9.28
N ASP A 56 6.24 -12.53 9.50
CA ASP A 56 6.99 -13.54 10.26
C ASP A 56 6.57 -13.61 11.74
N ARG A 57 5.87 -12.58 12.25
CA ARG A 57 5.38 -12.50 13.63
C ARG A 57 3.90 -12.80 13.72
N VAL A 58 3.08 -11.94 13.10
CA VAL A 58 1.61 -12.05 13.07
C VAL A 58 1.06 -11.21 11.94
N ALA A 59 0.30 -11.83 11.05
CA ALA A 59 -0.36 -11.14 9.93
C ALA A 59 -1.60 -10.35 10.40
N HIS A 60 -2.33 -10.88 11.39
CA HIS A 60 -3.55 -10.24 11.90
C HIS A 60 -3.88 -10.68 13.33
N SER A 61 -4.33 -9.73 14.15
CA SER A 61 -5.06 -9.96 15.39
C SER A 61 -6.25 -9.00 15.44
N THR A 62 -7.38 -9.41 16.02
CA THR A 62 -8.53 -8.52 16.17
C THR A 62 -8.19 -7.27 16.99
N PHE A 63 -8.83 -6.13 16.71
CA PHE A 63 -8.82 -4.94 17.60
C PHE A 63 -9.94 -4.95 18.64
N LEU A 64 -10.76 -6.01 18.69
CA LEU A 64 -11.83 -6.16 19.68
C LEU A 64 -11.23 -6.60 21.01
N GLY A 65 -10.77 -5.62 21.80
CA GLY A 65 -10.18 -5.84 23.13
C GLY A 65 -8.70 -6.21 23.12
N LEU A 66 -8.07 -6.34 21.95
CA LEU A 66 -6.63 -6.59 21.78
C LEU A 66 -5.98 -5.45 20.99
N SER A 67 -4.65 -5.42 21.00
CA SER A 67 -3.84 -4.50 20.20
C SER A 67 -2.47 -5.13 19.90
N HIS A 68 -1.65 -4.44 19.11
CA HIS A 68 -0.28 -4.85 18.79
C HIS A 68 0.64 -3.63 18.57
N PRO A 69 1.96 -3.76 18.80
CA PRO A 69 2.87 -2.61 18.78
C PRO A 69 2.82 -1.75 17.50
N PRO A 70 2.80 -2.32 16.27
CA PRO A 70 2.73 -1.49 15.06
C PRO A 70 1.53 -0.54 14.98
N ALA A 71 0.36 -0.94 15.51
CA ALA A 71 -0.83 -0.10 15.47
C ALA A 71 -0.78 1.04 16.49
N ILE A 72 -0.14 0.80 17.64
CA ILE A 72 0.10 1.83 18.65
C ILE A 72 1.09 2.86 18.10
N GLU A 73 2.23 2.41 17.58
CA GLU A 73 3.25 3.28 16.98
C GLU A 73 2.72 4.09 15.80
N LEU A 74 1.90 3.48 14.93
CA LEU A 74 1.27 4.18 13.83
C LEU A 74 0.29 5.24 14.32
N ALA A 75 -0.51 4.95 15.35
CA ALA A 75 -1.46 5.91 15.90
C ALA A 75 -0.74 7.13 16.49
N GLU A 76 0.35 6.91 17.23
CA GLU A 76 1.20 7.98 17.76
C GLU A 76 1.80 8.84 16.64
N LYS A 77 2.35 8.21 15.59
CA LYS A 77 2.91 8.93 14.43
C LYS A 77 1.86 9.73 13.68
N LEU A 78 0.66 9.17 13.49
CA LEU A 78 -0.45 9.86 12.83
C LEU A 78 -0.89 11.09 13.64
N LEU A 79 -1.01 10.97 14.96
CA LEU A 79 -1.36 12.10 15.81
C LEU A 79 -0.28 13.19 15.81
N ALA A 80 1.00 12.82 15.74
CA ALA A 80 2.12 13.77 15.70
C ALA A 80 2.12 14.65 14.43
N VAL A 81 1.63 14.13 13.30
CA VAL A 81 1.55 14.89 12.03
C VAL A 81 0.16 15.47 11.76
N SER A 82 -0.82 15.15 12.62
CA SER A 82 -2.19 15.62 12.46
C SER A 82 -2.34 17.08 12.92
N PRO A 83 -3.33 17.82 12.37
CA PRO A 83 -3.66 19.15 12.87
C PRO A 83 -4.03 19.16 14.37
N PRO A 84 -3.81 20.28 15.07
CA PRO A 84 -4.23 20.43 16.46
C PRO A 84 -5.72 20.12 16.65
N GLY A 85 -6.06 19.43 17.73
CA GLY A 85 -7.43 19.04 18.09
C GLY A 85 -7.79 17.60 17.74
N LEU A 86 -7.05 16.93 16.85
CA LEU A 86 -7.18 15.50 16.62
C LEU A 86 -6.34 14.72 17.65
N SER A 87 -6.96 13.83 18.42
CA SER A 87 -6.33 13.16 19.57
C SER A 87 -6.54 11.64 19.65
N ARG A 88 -7.26 11.07 18.67
CA ARG A 88 -7.60 9.65 18.58
C ARG A 88 -7.54 9.18 17.14
N VAL A 89 -7.16 7.91 16.95
CA VAL A 89 -7.14 7.22 15.66
C VAL A 89 -8.10 6.04 15.74
N PHE A 90 -8.90 5.85 14.70
CA PHE A 90 -9.76 4.69 14.51
C PHE A 90 -9.42 4.09 13.14
N TYR A 91 -8.98 2.83 13.11
CA TYR A 91 -8.62 2.13 11.87
C TYR A 91 -9.84 1.48 11.22
N SER A 92 -9.75 1.26 9.90
CA SER A 92 -10.78 0.63 9.06
C SER A 92 -10.19 -0.51 8.25
#